data_AF-A0A836ZTW5-F1
#
_entry.id   AF-A0A836ZTW5-F1
#
_cell.length_a   1.000
_cell.length_b   1.000
_cell.length_c   1.000
_cell.angle_alpha   90.00
_cell.angle_beta   90.00
_cell.angle_gamma   90.00
#
_symmetry.space_group_name_H-M   'P 1'
#
loop_
_entity.id
_entity.type
_entity.pdbx_description
1 polymer ?
#
loop_
_entity_poly.entity_id
_entity_poly.type
_entity_poly.pdbx_seq_one_letter_code
_entity_poly.pdbx_strand_id
1 'polypeptide(L)'
;MMVLEGASALSPFRRARLETRLQTHVPALRLTGAWHVYFIRAEAGQSPDQATLQRILQANAAPAARDPDAASRYVVPRLGTLSPWSSKAT
;
A
#
# COMPACT_ATOMS: atom_id res chain seq x y z
N MET A 1 5.68 -9.41 -12.08
CA MET A 1 5.47 -8.33 -11.10
C MET A 1 4.85 -8.96 -9.88
N MET A 2 5.48 -8.84 -8.71
CA MET A 2 4.96 -9.30 -7.43
C MET A 2 4.37 -8.11 -6.67
N VAL A 3 3.27 -8.33 -5.96
CA VAL A 3 2.61 -7.31 -5.13
C VAL A 3 2.51 -7.83 -3.72
N LEU A 4 3.00 -7.05 -2.75
CA LEU A 4 2.94 -7.38 -1.33
C LEU A 4 2.28 -6.23 -0.57
N GLU A 5 1.37 -6.55 0.35
CA GLU A 5 0.73 -5.58 1.24
C GLU A 5 1.44 -5.58 2.60
N GLY A 6 1.97 -4.43 2.98
CA GLY A 6 2.71 -4.21 4.21
C GLY A 6 1.84 -3.84 5.40
N ALA A 7 2.48 -3.23 6.38
CA ALA A 7 1.83 -2.71 7.57
C ALA A 7 0.81 -1.59 7.27
N SER A 8 -0.06 -1.33 8.25
CA SER A 8 -0.96 -0.17 8.23
C SER A 8 -0.17 1.12 8.06
N ALA A 9 -0.49 1.89 7.02
CA ALA A 9 0.20 3.13 6.66
C ALA A 9 -0.20 4.32 7.54
N LEU A 10 -1.35 4.22 8.23
CA LEU A 10 -1.88 5.27 9.09
C LEU A 10 -2.15 4.72 10.49
N SER A 11 -1.72 5.46 11.51
CA SER A 11 -2.19 5.24 12.87
C SER A 11 -3.68 5.59 12.98
N PRO A 12 -4.40 5.07 13.99
CA PRO A 12 -5.84 5.36 14.17
C PRO A 12 -6.16 6.87 14.18
N PHE A 13 -5.31 7.66 14.84
CA PHE A 13 -5.45 9.12 14.88
C PHE A 13 -5.28 9.78 13.50
N ARG A 14 -4.25 9.39 12.72
CA ARG A 14 -4.05 9.95 11.38
C ARG A 14 -5.15 9.54 10.41
N ARG A 15 -5.67 8.31 10.53
CA ARG A 15 -6.81 7.82 9.76
C ARG A 15 -8.07 8.62 10.08
N ALA A 16 -8.41 8.78 11.35
CA ALA A 16 -9.58 9.57 11.77
C ALA A 16 -9.49 11.01 11.27
N ARG A 17 -8.32 11.66 11.41
CA ARG A 17 -8.10 13.01 10.90
C ARG A 17 -8.28 13.11 9.38
N LEU A 18 -7.80 12.12 8.61
CA LEU A 18 -8.00 12.09 7.17
C LEU A 18 -9.48 11.90 6.81
N GLU A 19 -10.16 10.96 7.49
CA GLU A 19 -11.59 10.72 7.30
C GLU A 19 -12.42 11.98 7.56
N THR A 20 -12.22 12.68 8.69
CA THR A 20 -12.92 13.93 9.00
C THR A 20 -12.72 14.99 7.91
N ARG A 21 -11.50 15.09 7.35
CA ARG A 21 -11.22 16.02 6.24
C ARG A 21 -11.90 15.61 4.94
N LEU A 22 -12.03 14.32 4.65
CA LEU A 22 -12.74 13.86 3.46
C LEU A 22 -14.26 14.02 3.60
N GLN A 23 -14.78 13.89 4.82
CA GLN A 23 -16.20 14.07 5.12
C GLN A 23 -16.69 15.50 4.91
N THR A 24 -15.82 16.51 4.90
CA THR A 24 -16.21 17.88 4.50
C THR A 24 -16.61 17.97 3.02
N HIS A 25 -16.20 17.00 2.19
CA HIS A 25 -16.54 16.92 0.77
C HIS A 25 -17.57 15.81 0.50
N VAL A 26 -17.44 14.67 1.18
CA VAL A 26 -18.34 13.51 1.04
C VAL A 26 -18.75 13.02 2.43
N PRO A 27 -19.83 13.55 3.02
CA PRO A 27 -20.19 13.30 4.44
C PRO A 27 -20.35 11.83 4.83
N ALA A 28 -20.79 10.98 3.90
CA ALA A 28 -20.99 9.55 4.13
C ALA A 28 -19.69 8.71 4.04
N LEU A 29 -18.56 9.30 3.62
CA LEU A 29 -17.32 8.56 3.42
C LEU A 29 -16.78 7.98 4.73
N ARG A 30 -16.29 6.75 4.67
CA ARG A 30 -15.56 6.07 5.75
C ARG A 30 -14.26 5.48 5.20
N LEU A 31 -13.21 5.53 6.00
CA LEU A 31 -11.92 4.90 5.70
C LEU A 31 -11.79 3.60 6.49
N THR A 32 -11.92 2.48 5.78
CA THR A 32 -11.77 1.13 6.36
C THR A 32 -10.33 0.83 6.75
N GLY A 33 -9.35 1.32 5.97
CA GLY A 33 -7.94 1.22 6.29
C GLY A 33 -7.03 1.83 5.23
N ALA A 34 -5.73 1.79 5.50
CA ALA A 34 -4.69 2.18 4.56
C ALA A 34 -3.45 1.34 4.85
N TRP A 35 -2.87 0.76 3.82
CA TRP A 35 -1.71 -0.13 3.92
C TRP A 35 -0.61 0.32 2.95
N HIS A 36 0.64 0.08 3.32
CA HIS A 36 1.72 0.18 2.35
C HIS A 36 1.58 -0.96 1.34
N VAL A 37 1.80 -0.67 0.06
CA VAL A 37 1.77 -1.68 -1.00
C VAL A 37 3.07 -1.59 -1.76
N TYR A 38 3.76 -2.72 -1.87
CA TYR A 38 5.05 -2.85 -2.54
C TYR A 38 4.87 -3.54 -3.88
N PHE A 39 5.40 -2.90 -4.91
CA PHE A 39 5.37 -3.39 -6.28
C PHE A 39 6.79 -3.78 -6.68
N ILE A 40 7.04 -5.08 -6.86
CA ILE A 40 8.38 -5.62 -7.12
C ILE A 40 8.45 -6.15 -8.55
N ARG A 41 9.31 -5.53 -9.35
CA ARG A 41 9.62 -5.96 -10.71
C ARG A 41 11.01 -6.61 -10.71
N ALA A 42 11.05 -7.93 -10.83
CA ALA A 42 12.29 -8.66 -11.05
C ALA A 42 12.82 -8.39 -12.47
N GLU A 43 14.15 -8.35 -12.61
CA GLU A 43 14.79 -8.31 -13.92
C GLU A 43 14.68 -9.67 -14.63
N ALA A 44 14.89 -9.69 -15.94
CA ALA A 44 14.84 -10.92 -16.72
C ALA A 44 15.85 -11.95 -16.18
N GLY A 45 15.38 -13.17 -15.94
CA GLY A 45 16.21 -14.25 -15.38
C GLY A 45 16.35 -14.24 -13.86
N GLN A 46 15.82 -13.23 -13.15
CA GLN A 46 15.79 -13.21 -11.69
C GLN A 46 14.48 -13.79 -11.14
N SER A 47 14.58 -14.57 -10.07
CA SER A 47 13.45 -15.06 -9.30
C SER A 47 13.65 -14.71 -7.82
N PRO A 48 13.24 -13.50 -7.38
CA PRO A 48 13.45 -13.09 -6.01
C PRO A 48 12.67 -13.99 -5.05
N ASP A 49 13.31 -14.38 -3.95
CA ASP A 49 12.66 -15.18 -2.91
C ASP A 49 11.58 -14.36 -2.20
N GLN A 50 10.34 -14.79 -2.37
CA GLN A 50 9.18 -14.15 -1.77
C GLN A 50 9.26 -14.14 -0.24
N ALA A 51 9.74 -15.21 0.40
CA ALA A 51 9.81 -15.28 1.86
C ALA A 51 10.78 -14.24 2.42
N THR A 52 11.93 -14.08 1.77
CA THR A 52 12.90 -13.02 2.08
C THR A 52 12.31 -11.63 1.87
N LEU A 53 11.61 -11.38 0.76
CA LEU A 53 10.95 -10.10 0.51
C LEU A 53 9.88 -9.77 1.55
N GLN A 54 9.03 -10.74 1.90
CA GLN A 54 8.01 -10.60 2.94
C GLN A 54 8.62 -10.25 4.29
N ARG A 55 9.78 -10.84 4.63
CA ARG A 55 10.52 -10.54 5.87
C ARG A 55 11.12 -9.13 5.86
N ILE A 56 11.79 -8.73 4.78
CA ILE A 56 12.43 -7.40 4.67
C ILE A 56 11.39 -6.29 4.69
N LEU A 57 10.33 -6.45 3.91
CA LEU A 57 9.27 -5.46 3.75
C LEU A 57 8.21 -5.54 4.85
N GLN A 58 8.27 -6.55 5.71
CA GLN A 58 7.24 -6.86 6.72
C GLN A 58 5.84 -6.87 6.08
N ALA A 59 5.73 -7.65 5.01
CA ALA A 59 4.59 -7.65 4.10
C ALA A 59 4.07 -9.04 3.78
N ASN A 60 2.83 -9.10 3.31
CA ASN A 60 2.11 -10.33 3.00
C ASN A 60 1.67 -10.35 1.55
N ALA A 61 1.68 -11.54 0.93
CA ALA A 61 1.16 -11.72 -0.42
C ALA A 61 -0.38 -11.63 -0.46
N ALA A 62 -1.05 -12.06 0.61
CA ALA A 62 -2.48 -11.89 0.76
C ALA A 62 -2.78 -10.50 1.34
N PRO A 63 -3.60 -9.68 0.66
CA PRO A 63 -4.06 -8.42 1.23
C PRO A 63 -5.01 -8.67 2.40
N ALA A 64 -5.15 -7.67 3.26
CA ALA A 64 -6.16 -7.62 4.30
C ALA A 64 -7.56 -7.74 3.67
N ALA A 65 -8.45 -8.43 4.38
CA ALA A 65 -9.86 -8.53 4.00
C ALA A 65 -10.48 -7.12 3.97
N ARG A 66 -11.34 -6.90 2.98
CA ARG A 66 -12.05 -5.63 2.76
C ARG A 66 -13.53 -5.92 2.74
N ASP A 67 -14.34 -4.97 3.19
CA ASP A 67 -15.79 -5.09 3.09
C ASP A 67 -16.20 -5.19 1.61
N PRO A 68 -17.28 -5.94 1.28
CA PRO A 68 -17.71 -6.15 -0.11
C PRO A 68 -17.93 -4.85 -0.89
N ASP A 69 -18.42 -3.82 -0.22
CA ASP A 69 -18.74 -2.51 -0.81
C ASP A 69 -17.56 -1.52 -0.73
N ALA A 70 -16.40 -1.94 -0.22
CA ALA A 70 -15.25 -1.07 -0.05
C ALA A 70 -14.54 -0.82 -1.39
N ALA A 71 -14.38 0.46 -1.74
CA ALA A 71 -13.61 0.86 -2.91
C ALA A 71 -12.15 1.15 -2.53
N SER A 72 -11.21 0.43 -3.16
CA SER A 72 -9.78 0.67 -2.96
C SER A 72 -9.26 1.80 -3.86
N ARG A 73 -8.30 2.58 -3.35
CA ARG A 73 -7.59 3.63 -4.10
C ARG A 73 -6.09 3.50 -3.83
N TYR A 74 -5.30 3.49 -4.90
CA TYR A 74 -3.84 3.44 -4.81
C TYR A 74 -3.27 4.83 -4.99
N VAL A 75 -2.41 5.26 -4.06
CA VAL A 75 -1.63 6.48 -4.16
C VAL A 75 -0.19 6.08 -4.42
N VAL A 76 0.30 6.35 -5.62
CA VAL A 76 1.62 5.95 -6.11
C VAL A 76 2.37 7.17 -6.64
N PRO A 77 3.71 7.11 -6.80
CA PRO A 77 4.43 8.12 -7.56
C PRO A 77 3.81 8.33 -8.95
N ARG A 78 3.93 9.54 -9.47
CA ARG A 78 3.47 9.87 -10.82
C ARG A 78 4.09 8.90 -11.82
N LEU A 79 3.31 8.45 -12.81
CA LEU A 79 3.82 7.60 -13.87
C LEU A 79 5.01 8.28 -14.58
N GLY A 80 6.06 7.49 -14.82
CA GLY A 80 7.32 7.99 -15.36
C GLY A 80 8.29 8.57 -14.33
N THR A 81 8.01 8.48 -13.02
CA THR A 81 8.96 8.86 -11.97
C THR A 81 9.35 7.67 -11.09
N LEU A 82 10.56 7.75 -10.52
CA LEU A 82 11.08 6.83 -9.52
C LEU A 82 11.15 7.56 -8.18
N SER A 83 10.56 7.00 -7.12
CA SER A 83 10.62 7.62 -5.80
C SER A 83 12.01 7.41 -5.17
N PRO A 84 12.48 8.34 -4.32
CA PRO A 84 13.72 8.13 -3.56
C PRO A 84 13.68 6.89 -2.65
N TRP A 85 12.49 6.43 -2.26
CA TRP A 85 12.33 5.17 -1.54
C TRP A 85 12.67 3.98 -2.44
N SER A 86 12.15 3.97 -3.68
CA SER A 86 12.41 2.90 -4.63
C SER A 86 13.90 2.74 -4.93
N SER A 87 14.63 3.85 -5.11
CA SER A 87 16.08 3.84 -5.35
C SER A 87 16.92 3.32 -4.18
N LYS A 88 16.39 3.31 -2.96
CA LYS A 88 17.08 2.80 -1.76
C LYS A 88 16.66 1.37 -1.40
N ALA A 89 15.44 1.00 -1.78
CA ALA A 89 14.87 -0.31 -1.52
C ALA A 89 15.25 -1.35 -2.60
N THR A 90 15.81 -0.88 -3.72
CA THR A 90 16.41 -1.69 -4.79
C THR A 90 17.91 -1.56 -4.69
#